data_AF-A0A7C3SML2-F1
#
_entry.id   AF-A0A7C3SML2-F1
#
_cell.length_a   1.000
_cell.length_b   1.000
_cell.length_c   1.000
_cell.angle_alpha   90.00
_cell.angle_beta   90.00
_cell.angle_gamma   90.00
#
_symmetry.space_group_name_H-M   'P 1'
#
loop_
_entity.id
_entity.type
_entity.pdbx_description
1 polymer ?
#
loop_
_entity_poly.entity_id
_entity_poly.type
_entity_poly.pdbx_seq_one_letter_code
_entity_poly.pdbx_strand_id
1 'polypeptide(L)' 'MGEYRKKLARALDLIDEAIDILRECAREDRVLADMLEDILYSLEEAGEQLSSLIEKRLGE' A
#
# COMPACT_ATOMS: atom_id res chain seq x y z
N MET A 1 9.64 19.14 7.95
CA MET A 1 8.92 18.39 6.91
C MET A 1 7.58 19.06 6.66
N GLY A 2 7.28 19.46 5.41
CA GLY A 2 6.00 20.09 5.08
C GLY A 2 4.81 19.17 5.38
N GLU A 3 3.66 19.76 5.71
CA GLU A 3 2.43 19.04 6.10
C GLU A 3 2.02 17.97 5.06
N TYR A 4 2.22 18.25 3.77
CA TYR A 4 1.93 17.29 2.70
C TYR A 4 2.82 16.04 2.74
N ARG A 5 4.10 16.14 3.15
CA ARG A 5 5.00 14.97 3.25
C ARG A 5 4.51 13.99 4.32
N LYS A 6 4.02 14.51 5.45
CA LYS A 6 3.41 13.69 6.51
C LYS A 6 2.12 13.02 6.02
N LYS A 7 1.32 13.70 5.19
CA LYS A 7 0.12 13.12 4.59
C LYS A 7 0.44 12.00 3.60
N LEU A 8 1.48 12.16 2.78
CA LEU A 8 1.92 11.12 1.84
C LEU A 8 2.52 9.91 2.56
N ALA A 9 3.38 10.12 3.56
CA ALA A 9 3.90 9.03 4.39
C ALA A 9 2.77 8.25 5.07
N ARG A 10 1.80 8.96 5.66
CA ARG A 10 0.61 8.32 6.25
C ARG A 10 -0.22 7.55 5.22
N ALA A 11 -0.32 8.04 3.98
CA ALA A 11 -1.04 7.31 2.94
C ALA A 11 -0.32 6.01 2.56
N LEU A 12 1.01 6.00 2.54
CA LEU A 12 1.81 4.79 2.33
C LEU A 12 1.61 3.79 3.48
N ASP A 13 1.71 4.25 4.73
CA ASP A 13 1.48 3.40 5.92
C ASP A 13 0.10 2.71 5.87
N LEU A 14 -0.94 3.42 5.41
CA LEU A 14 -2.30 2.87 5.27
C LEU A 14 -2.42 1.85 4.14
N ILE A 15 -1.64 1.99 3.06
CA ILE A 15 -1.60 1.01 1.97
C ILE A 15 -0.96 -0.28 2.48
N ASP A 16 0.17 -0.17 3.18
CA ASP A 16 0.88 -1.31 3.75
C ASP A 16 0.00 -2.06 4.77
N GLU A 17 -0.68 -1.33 5.67
CA GLU A 17 -1.64 -1.91 6.63
C GLU A 17 -2.80 -2.62 5.93
N ALA A 18 -3.34 -2.05 4.85
CA ALA A 18 -4.39 -2.68 4.07
C ALA A 18 -3.92 -3.99 3.41
N ILE A 19 -2.71 -4.01 2.84
CA ILE A 19 -2.13 -5.21 2.23
C ILE A 19 -1.98 -6.32 3.27
N ASP A 20 -1.48 -6.00 4.46
CA ASP A 20 -1.29 -6.98 5.54
C ASP A 20 -2.62 -7.60 5.98
N ILE A 21 -3.64 -6.79 6.23
CA ILE A 21 -4.99 -7.25 6.59
C ILE A 21 -5.58 -8.15 5.49
N LEU A 22 -5.50 -7.73 4.23
CA LEU A 22 -6.05 -8.49 3.11
C LEU A 22 -5.32 -9.82 2.90
N ARG A 23 -4.00 -9.87 3.12
CA ARG A 23 -3.22 -11.11 3.09
C ARG A 23 -3.62 -12.05 4.22
N GLU A 24 -3.94 -11.53 5.41
CA GLU A 24 -4.48 -12.35 6.51
C GLU A 24 -5.84 -12.95 6.12
N CYS A 25 -6.76 -12.15 5.58
CA CYS A 25 -8.05 -12.64 5.09
C CYS A 25 -7.90 -13.71 3.98
N ALA A 26 -6.99 -13.49 3.02
CA ALA A 26 -6.72 -14.45 1.96
C ALA A 26 -6.17 -15.79 2.47
N ARG A 27 -5.47 -15.81 3.61
CA ARG A 27 -4.98 -17.07 4.23
C ARG A 27 -6.11 -17.88 4.86
N GLU A 28 -7.18 -17.22 5.30
CA GLU A 28 -8.31 -17.87 5.98
C GLU A 28 -9.34 -18.45 4.99
N ASP A 29 -9.48 -17.87 3.79
CA ASP A 29 -10.45 -18.30 2.79
C ASP A 29 -9.85 -18.27 1.37
N ARG A 30 -9.76 -19.45 0.73
CA ARG A 30 -9.23 -19.61 -0.64
C ARG A 30 -10.07 -18.92 -1.71
N VAL A 31 -11.41 -18.89 -1.56
CA VAL A 31 -12.27 -18.20 -2.53
C VAL A 31 -12.07 -16.70 -2.40
N LEU A 32 -11.95 -16.22 -1.16
CA LEU A 32 -11.62 -14.82 -0.91
C LEU A 32 -10.21 -14.48 -1.42
N ALA A 33 -9.24 -15.38 -1.31
CA ALA A 33 -7.88 -15.19 -1.83
C ALA A 33 -7.87 -14.86 -3.33
N ASP A 34 -8.58 -15.65 -4.14
CA ASP A 34 -8.69 -15.42 -5.58
C ASP A 34 -9.35 -14.06 -5.88
N MET A 35 -10.35 -13.65 -5.08
CA MET A 35 -11.00 -12.34 -5.23
C MET A 35 -10.10 -11.17 -4.80
N LEU A 36 -9.19 -11.41 -3.84
CA LEU A 36 -8.29 -10.39 -3.30
C LEU A 36 -7.02 -10.21 -4.14
N GLU A 37 -6.69 -11.15 -5.04
CA GLU A 37 -5.46 -11.11 -5.84
C GLU A 37 -5.31 -9.78 -6.61
N ASP A 38 -6.32 -9.38 -7.39
CA ASP A 38 -6.30 -8.13 -8.17
C ASP A 38 -6.23 -6.87 -7.27
N ILE A 39 -6.85 -6.93 -6.09
CA ILE A 39 -6.87 -5.81 -5.13
C ILE A 39 -5.50 -5.68 -4.49
N LEU A 40 -4.91 -6.79 -4.02
CA LEU A 40 -3.58 -6.84 -3.45
C LEU A 40 -2.53 -6.34 -4.46
N TYR A 41 -2.60 -6.81 -5.71
CA TYR A 41 -1.72 -6.34 -6.78
C TYR A 41 -1.83 -4.83 -6.99
N SER A 42 -3.05 -4.29 -7.05
CA SER A 42 -3.27 -2.85 -7.24
C SER A 42 -2.73 -2.02 -6.07
N LEU A 43 -2.86 -2.51 -4.84
CA LEU A 43 -2.34 -1.86 -3.65
C LEU A 43 -0.81 -1.89 -3.60
N GLU A 44 -0.20 -3.02 -3.95
CA GLU A 44 1.25 -3.17 -4.03
C GLU A 44 1.84 -2.19 -5.05
N GLU A 45 1.25 -2.10 -6.25
CA GLU A 45 1.67 -1.13 -7.27
C GLU A 45 1.50 0.32 -6.79
N ALA A 46 0.39 0.64 -6.15
CA ALA A 46 0.15 1.98 -5.61
C ALA A 46 1.16 2.34 -4.50
N GLY A 47 1.50 1.38 -3.63
CA GLY A 47 2.50 1.52 -2.58
C GLY A 47 3.89 1.81 -3.15
N GLU A 48 4.34 1.03 -4.14
CA GLU A 48 5.63 1.27 -4.81
C GLU A 48 5.70 2.64 -5.50
N GLN A 49 4.65 3.02 -6.22
CA GLN A 49 4.58 4.32 -6.90
C GLN A 49 4.61 5.48 -5.92
N LEU A 50 3.89 5.37 -4.80
CA LEU A 50 3.86 6.38 -3.75
C LEU A 50 5.19 6.47 -3.00
N SER A 51 5.79 5.34 -2.65
CA SER A 51 7.12 5.28 -2.04
C SER A 51 8.16 5.95 -2.94
N SER A 52 8.18 5.60 -4.23
CA SER A 52 9.07 6.20 -5.23
C SER A 52 8.88 7.72 -5.36
N LEU A 53 7.64 8.21 -5.27
CA LEU A 53 7.33 9.65 -5.30
C LEU A 53 7.90 10.35 -4.05
N ILE A 54 7.73 9.75 -2.88
CA ILE A 54 8.24 10.27 -1.61
C ILE A 54 9.76 10.34 -1.63
N GLU A 55 10.43 9.28 -2.07
CA GLU A 55 11.90 9.22 -2.18
C GLU A 55 12.46 10.26 -3.15
N LYS A 56 11.89 10.36 -4.37
CA LYS A 56 12.30 11.37 -5.36
C LYS A 56 12.17 12.80 -4.83
N ARG A 57 11.13 13.07 -4.05
CA ARG A 57 10.90 14.38 -3.41
C ARG A 57 11.75 14.63 -2.16
N LEU A 58 12.40 13.61 -1.61
CA LEU A 58 13.32 13.71 -0.48
C LEU A 58 14.79 13.87 -0.93
N GLY A 59 15.12 13.42 -2.15
CA GLY A 59 16.42 13.63 -2.79
C GLY A 59 16.61 15.01 -3.42
N GLU A 60 15.53 15.77 -3.61
CA GLU A 60 15.50 17.21 -4.00
C GLU A 60 15.50 18.13 -2.76
#